data_AF-A0A967H032-F1
#
_entry.id   AF-A0A967H032-F1
#
_cell.length_a   1.000
_cell.length_b   1.000
_cell.length_c   1.000
_cell.angle_alpha   90.00
_cell.angle_beta   90.00
_cell.angle_gamma   90.00
#
_symmetry.space_group_name_H-M   'P 1'
#
loop_
_entity.id
_entity.type
_entity.pdbx_description
1 polymer ?
#
loop_
_entity_poly.entity_id
_entity_poly.type
_entity_poly.pdbx_seq_one_letter_code
_entity_poly.pdbx_strand_id
1 'polypeptide(L)'
;MGGLAQILLAVIPIYLLMVVGGVLRRSEVMTPQMDGGLMRLVIHVLYPALILDKVLRTEKLRDPELVFSAIGIGFLIVVAGLGTALLVGRLIGLRTGTGGRSFTVTAGVQNYGYLAI
;
A
#
# COMPACT_ATOMS: atom_id res chain seq x y z
N MET A 1 -5.20 0.98 -28.26
CA MET A 1 -6.62 1.03 -27.86
C MET A 1 -6.81 0.13 -26.65
N GLY A 2 -7.21 0.66 -25.48
CA GLY A 2 -7.61 -0.14 -24.31
C GLY A 2 -6.91 0.08 -22.96
N GLY A 3 -6.14 1.17 -22.73
CA GLY A 3 -5.37 1.35 -21.48
C GLY A 3 -6.19 1.25 -20.19
N LEU A 4 -7.40 1.82 -20.15
CA LEU A 4 -8.31 1.70 -19.01
C LEU A 4 -8.78 0.26 -18.77
N ALA A 5 -9.09 -0.47 -19.84
CA ALA A 5 -9.51 -1.87 -19.73
C ALA A 5 -8.37 -2.76 -19.19
N GLN A 6 -7.12 -2.49 -19.58
CA GLN A 6 -5.97 -3.22 -19.05
C GLN A 6 -5.74 -2.94 -17.56
N ILE A 7 -5.86 -1.68 -17.13
CA ILE A 7 -5.78 -1.32 -15.71
C ILE A 7 -6.89 -2.04 -14.93
N LEU A 8 -8.12 -2.01 -15.44
CA LEU A 8 -9.26 -2.68 -14.83
C LEU A 8 -9.05 -4.20 -14.73
N LEU A 9 -8.42 -4.84 -15.73
CA LEU A 9 -8.09 -6.26 -15.66
C LEU A 9 -6.98 -6.54 -14.65
N ALA A 10 -5.97 -5.67 -14.54
CA ALA A 10 -4.85 -5.82 -13.61
C ALA A 10 -5.29 -5.73 -12.13
N VAL A 11 -6.35 -4.97 -11.84
CA VAL A 11 -6.86 -4.82 -10.47
C VAL A 11 -7.72 -6.00 -9.98
N ILE A 12 -8.30 -6.79 -10.90
CA ILE A 12 -9.24 -7.87 -10.58
C ILE A 12 -8.69 -8.89 -9.59
N PRO A 13 -7.47 -9.44 -9.75
CA PRO A 13 -6.94 -10.46 -8.83
C PRO A 13 -6.92 -9.98 -7.39
N ILE A 14 -6.67 -8.69 -7.18
CA ILE A 14 -6.53 -8.10 -5.86
C ILE A 14 -7.89 -7.91 -5.21
N TYR A 15 -8.90 -7.48 -5.99
CA TYR A 15 -10.28 -7.46 -5.51
C TYR A 15 -10.81 -8.86 -5.20
N LEU A 16 -10.49 -9.86 -6.03
CA LEU A 16 -10.83 -11.25 -5.76
C LEU A 16 -10.19 -11.75 -4.46
N LEU A 17 -8.91 -11.45 -4.23
CA LEU A 17 -8.23 -11.81 -2.99
C LEU A 17 -8.86 -11.15 -1.76
N MET A 18 -9.28 -9.88 -1.87
CA MET A 18 -10.02 -9.19 -0.81
C MET A 18 -11.36 -9.88 -0.50
N VAL A 19 -12.10 -10.28 -1.54
CA VAL A 19 -13.36 -11.04 -1.38
C VAL A 19 -13.11 -12.38 -0.69
N VAL A 20 -12.07 -13.11 -1.09
CA VAL A 20 -11.67 -14.37 -0.43
C VAL A 20 -11.38 -14.14 1.06
N GLY A 21 -10.59 -13.12 1.39
CA GLY A 21 -10.33 -12.76 2.80
C GLY A 21 -11.61 -12.46 3.59
N GLY A 22 -12.56 -11.73 2.99
CA GLY A 22 -13.87 -11.47 3.57
C GLY A 22 -14.70 -12.73 3.80
N VAL A 23 -14.69 -13.67 2.85
CA VAL A 23 -15.36 -14.98 2.99
C VAL A 23 -14.72 -15.80 4.11
N LEU A 24 -13.39 -15.88 4.16
CA LEU A 24 -12.68 -16.62 5.21
C LEU A 24 -12.94 -16.03 6.61
N ARG A 25 -13.08 -14.70 6.72
CA ARG A 25 -13.48 -14.05 7.97
C ARG A 25 -14.91 -14.40 8.35
N ARG A 26 -15.85 -14.36 7.38
CA ARG A 26 -17.27 -14.65 7.63
C ARG A 26 -17.51 -16.11 7.99
N SER A 27 -16.72 -17.03 7.45
CA SER A 27 -16.78 -18.47 7.77
C SER A 27 -15.98 -18.85 9.02
N GLU A 28 -15.50 -17.88 9.80
CA GLU A 28 -14.69 -18.04 11.02
C GLU A 28 -13.37 -18.83 10.85
N VAL A 29 -12.94 -19.05 9.61
CA VAL A 29 -11.63 -19.66 9.30
C VAL A 29 -10.49 -18.73 9.72
N MET A 30 -10.69 -17.41 9.57
CA MET A 30 -9.75 -16.39 10.01
C MET A 30 -10.33 -15.60 11.18
N THR A 31 -10.02 -16.04 12.40
CA THR A 31 -10.55 -15.44 13.63
C THR A 31 -9.84 -14.14 14.00
N PRO A 32 -10.46 -13.24 14.80
CA PRO A 32 -9.84 -11.97 15.21
C PRO A 32 -8.48 -12.12 15.88
N GLN A 33 -8.25 -13.24 16.57
CA GLN A 33 -6.99 -13.56 17.24
C GLN A 33 -5.85 -13.79 16.24
N MET A 34 -6.17 -14.20 15.01
CA MET A 34 -5.19 -14.45 13.95
C MET A 34 -4.73 -13.17 13.26
N ASP A 35 -5.51 -12.09 13.31
CA ASP A 35 -5.24 -10.83 12.60
C ASP A 35 -3.85 -10.27 12.95
N GLY A 36 -3.50 -10.28 14.24
CA GLY A 36 -2.20 -9.81 14.72
C GLY A 36 -1.03 -10.68 14.26
N GLY A 37 -1.22 -12.01 14.24
CA GLY A 37 -0.22 -12.95 13.75
C GLY A 37 0.02 -12.81 12.25
N LEU A 38 -1.06 -12.72 11.47
CA LEU A 38 -0.98 -12.51 10.03
C LEU A 38 -0.31 -11.17 9.70
N MET A 39 -0.66 -10.09 10.39
CA MET A 39 -0.06 -8.78 10.16
C MET A 39 1.45 -8.78 10.46
N ARG A 40 1.88 -9.48 11.51
CA ARG A 40 3.31 -9.63 11.81
C ARG A 40 4.04 -10.39 10.70
N LEU A 41 3.47 -11.47 10.19
CA LEU A 41 4.02 -12.24 9.07
C LEU A 41 4.16 -11.36 7.82
N VAL A 42 3.11 -10.61 7.49
CA VAL A 42 3.11 -9.69 6.35
C VAL A 42 4.21 -8.66 6.49
N ILE A 43 4.29 -7.96 7.63
CA ILE A 43 5.25 -6.87 7.85
C ILE A 43 6.70 -7.37 7.95
N HIS A 44 6.95 -8.46 8.66
CA HIS A 44 8.32 -8.88 8.99
C HIS A 44 8.90 -9.90 8.02
N VAL A 45 8.08 -10.55 7.19
CA VAL A 45 8.53 -11.60 6.28
C VAL A 45 8.13 -11.29 4.84
N LEU A 46 6.83 -11.16 4.57
CA LEU A 46 6.35 -11.06 3.19
C LEU A 46 6.74 -9.73 2.52
N TYR A 47 6.63 -8.60 3.22
CA TYR A 47 7.07 -7.31 2.70
C TYR A 47 8.58 -7.26 2.45
N PRO A 48 9.46 -7.64 3.39
CA PRO A 48 10.89 -7.73 3.13
C PRO A 48 11.24 -8.65 1.96
N ALA A 49 10.61 -9.83 1.86
CA ALA A 49 10.82 -10.75 0.75
C ALA A 49 10.41 -10.11 -0.59
N LEU A 50 9.27 -9.42 -0.64
CA LEU A 50 8.81 -8.71 -1.84
C LEU A 50 9.76 -7.57 -2.23
N ILE A 51 10.22 -6.78 -1.26
CA ILE A 51 11.17 -5.70 -1.49
C ILE A 51 12.46 -6.27 -2.07
N LEU A 52 13.02 -7.31 -1.46
CA LEU A 52 14.24 -7.96 -1.94
C LEU A 52 14.05 -8.53 -3.34
N ASP A 53 12.94 -9.20 -3.63
CA ASP A 53 12.64 -9.73 -4.97
C ASP A 53 12.64 -8.62 -6.04
N LYS A 54 12.04 -7.47 -5.75
CA LYS A 54 11.96 -6.34 -6.70
C LYS A 54 13.27 -5.58 -6.84
N VAL A 55 14.00 -5.41 -5.75
CA VAL A 55 15.30 -4.74 -5.71
C VAL A 55 16.33 -5.61 -6.43
N LEU A 56 16.53 -6.86 -6.01
CA LEU A 56 17.58 -7.74 -6.52
C LEU A 56 17.46 -8.09 -8.01
N ARG A 57 16.24 -8.08 -8.57
CA ARG A 57 16.02 -8.35 -10.00
C ARG A 57 16.35 -7.17 -10.92
N THR A 58 16.67 -6.00 -10.37
CA THR A 58 16.81 -4.77 -11.14
C THR A 58 18.29 -4.37 -11.27
N GLU A 59 18.86 -4.49 -12.48
CA GLU A 59 20.24 -4.04 -12.75
C GLU A 59 20.44 -2.53 -12.55
N LYS A 60 19.34 -1.76 -12.59
CA LYS A 60 19.32 -0.30 -12.42
C LYS A 60 19.82 0.19 -11.05
N LEU A 61 19.93 -0.69 -10.06
CA LEU A 61 20.48 -0.36 -8.74
C LEU A 61 21.99 -0.15 -8.73
N ARG A 62 22.68 -0.51 -9.82
CA ARG A 62 24.13 -0.25 -9.96
C ARG A 62 24.46 1.21 -10.25
N ASP A 63 23.46 2.01 -10.61
CA ASP A 63 23.59 3.45 -10.82
C ASP A 63 23.21 4.21 -9.52
N PRO A 64 24.19 4.77 -8.79
CA PRO A 64 23.92 5.47 -7.54
C PRO A 64 23.04 6.70 -7.72
N GLU A 65 23.17 7.43 -8.83
CA GLU A 65 22.39 8.65 -9.10
C GLU A 65 20.91 8.31 -9.27
N LEU A 66 20.63 7.24 -10.01
CA LEU A 66 19.29 6.73 -10.18
C LEU A 66 18.68 6.24 -8.85
N VAL A 67 19.47 5.59 -8.00
CA VAL A 67 19.00 5.13 -6.68
C VAL A 67 18.63 6.30 -5.78
N PHE A 68 19.51 7.30 -5.65
CA PHE A 68 19.23 8.45 -4.79
C PHE A 68 18.06 9.30 -5.30
N SER A 69 17.95 9.49 -6.62
CA SER A 69 16.81 10.18 -7.21
C SER A 69 15.50 9.41 -6.99
N ALA A 70 15.49 8.08 -7.14
CA ALA A 70 14.31 7.26 -6.85
C ALA A 70 13.89 7.35 -5.38
N ILE A 71 14.84 7.33 -4.44
CA ILE A 71 14.56 7.53 -3.01
C ILE A 71 13.94 8.91 -2.77
N GLY A 72 14.53 9.96 -3.35
CA GLY A 72 14.04 11.33 -3.22
C GLY A 72 12.62 11.50 -3.77
N ILE A 73 12.37 11.01 -4.98
CA ILE A 73 11.04 11.06 -5.61
C ILE A 73 10.03 10.24 -4.79
N GLY A 74 10.37 9.03 -4.37
CA GLY A 74 9.51 8.19 -3.54
C GLY A 74 9.12 8.89 -2.23
N PHE A 75 10.09 9.49 -1.54
CA PHE A 75 9.85 10.27 -0.33
C PHE A 75 8.91 11.46 -0.59
N LEU A 76 9.16 12.24 -1.63
CA LEU A 76 8.33 13.40 -1.97
C LEU A 76 6.89 13.00 -2.31
N ILE A 77 6.69 11.88 -3.00
CA ILE A 77 5.35 11.36 -3.32
C ILE A 77 4.60 11.00 -2.03
N VAL A 78 5.26 10.33 -1.08
CA VAL A 78 4.64 9.99 0.22
C VAL A 78 4.29 11.24 1.02
N VAL A 79 5.21 12.21 1.09
CA VAL A 79 4.96 13.49 1.79
C VAL A 79 3.80 14.25 1.13
N ALA A 80 3.74 14.28 -0.20
CA ALA A 80 2.66 14.90 -0.94
C ALA A 80 1.31 14.19 -0.70
N GLY A 81 1.28 12.85 -0.70
CA GLY A 81 0.09 12.05 -0.38
C GLY A 81 -0.42 12.34 1.03
N LEU A 82 0.47 12.33 2.03
CA LEU A 82 0.12 12.68 3.42
C LEU A 82 -0.33 14.15 3.54
N GLY A 83 0.35 15.08 2.89
CA GLY A 83 0.01 16.50 2.92
C GLY A 83 -1.35 16.80 2.29
N THR A 84 -1.64 16.18 1.15
CA THR A 84 -2.94 16.30 0.47
C THR A 84 -4.07 15.68 1.29
N ALA A 85 -3.87 14.47 1.83
CA ALA A 85 -4.85 13.84 2.71
C ALA A 85 -5.10 14.66 3.99
N LEU A 86 -4.05 15.25 4.58
CA LEU A 86 -4.19 16.14 5.73
C LEU A 86 -4.99 17.40 5.38
N LEU A 87 -4.70 18.02 4.24
CA LEU A 87 -5.40 19.21 3.77
C LEU A 87 -6.88 18.90 3.53
N VAL A 88 -7.18 17.85 2.76
CA VAL A 88 -8.55 17.40 2.50
C VAL A 88 -9.27 17.08 3.81
N GLY A 89 -8.62 16.34 4.71
CA GLY A 89 -9.15 16.01 6.03
C GLY A 89 -9.54 17.24 6.83
N ARG A 90 -8.72 18.29 6.81
CA ARG A 90 -9.05 19.58 7.45
C ARG A 90 -10.18 20.32 6.75
N LEU A 91 -10.21 20.32 5.42
CA LEU A 91 -11.27 20.98 4.64
C LEU A 91 -12.64 20.35 4.89
N ILE A 92 -12.71 19.03 5.10
CA ILE A 92 -13.96 18.33 5.46
C ILE A 92 -14.25 18.36 6.97
N GLY A 93 -13.44 19.09 7.76
CA GLY A 93 -13.69 19.30 9.19
C GLY A 93 -13.18 18.20 10.13
N LEU A 94 -12.31 17.29 9.68
CA LEU A 94 -11.67 16.32 10.58
C LEU A 94 -10.71 17.04 11.53
N ARG A 95 -10.97 16.92 12.83
CA ARG A 95 -10.17 17.51 13.90
C ARG A 95 -9.38 16.43 14.65
N THR A 96 -8.48 16.88 15.50
CA THR A 96 -7.82 16.01 16.48
C THR A 96 -8.89 15.36 17.36
N GLY A 97 -8.90 14.03 17.43
CA GLY A 97 -9.92 13.26 18.15
C GLY A 97 -11.08 12.73 17.30
N THR A 98 -11.30 13.26 16.09
CA THR A 98 -12.37 12.79 15.17
C THR A 98 -11.84 11.87 14.07
N GLY A 99 -10.65 11.28 14.26
CA GLY A 99 -10.02 10.39 13.27
C GLY A 99 -9.18 11.07 12.18
N GLY A 100 -8.94 12.39 12.25
CA GLY A 100 -8.16 13.12 11.23
C GLY A 100 -6.75 12.56 10.97
N ARG A 101 -6.06 12.08 12.02
CA ARG A 101 -4.75 11.42 11.90
C ARG A 101 -4.85 10.07 11.18
N SER A 102 -5.86 9.27 11.54
CA SER A 102 -6.12 7.98 10.90
C SER A 102 -6.43 8.17 9.43
N PHE A 103 -7.34 9.11 9.09
CA PHE A 103 -7.65 9.47 7.71
C PHE A 103 -6.41 9.89 6.91
N THR A 104 -5.58 10.76 7.49
CA THR A 104 -4.36 11.25 6.82
C THR A 104 -3.43 10.09 6.46
N VAL A 105 -3.20 9.17 7.40
CA VAL A 105 -2.30 8.02 7.17
C VAL A 105 -2.92 7.02 6.20
N THR A 106 -4.20 6.67 6.36
CA THR A 106 -4.83 5.64 5.52
C THR A 106 -5.11 6.12 4.10
N ALA A 107 -5.42 7.40 3.90
CA ALA A 107 -5.67 7.98 2.58
C ALA A 107 -4.41 8.50 1.89
N GLY A 108 -3.40 8.92 2.67
CA GLY A 108 -2.17 9.53 2.13
C GLY A 108 -1.02 8.55 1.90
N VAL A 109 -1.07 7.36 2.48
CA VAL A 109 -0.06 6.30 2.25
C VAL A 109 -0.51 5.42 1.09
N GLN A 110 0.32 5.37 0.05
CA GLN A 110 0.06 4.57 -1.15
C GLN A 110 0.36 3.09 -0.90
N ASN A 111 -0.45 2.20 -1.46
CA ASN A 111 -0.17 0.77 -1.45
C ASN A 111 0.76 0.41 -2.63
N TYR A 112 2.07 0.51 -2.43
CA TYR A 112 3.05 0.16 -3.47
C TYR A 112 3.16 -1.34 -3.75
N GLY A 113 2.80 -2.18 -2.76
CA GLY A 113 2.75 -3.63 -2.96
C GLY A 113 1.74 -4.04 -4.03
N TYR A 114 0.69 -3.24 -4.20
CA TYR A 114 -0.35 -3.42 -5.21
C TYR A 114 0.17 -3.37 -6.65
N LEU A 115 1.03 -2.39 -6.97
CA LEU A 115 1.61 -2.24 -8.31
C LEU A 115 2.75 -3.22 -8.58
N ALA A 116 3.28 -3.83 -7.52
CA ALA A 116 4.40 -4.76 -7.61
C ALA A 116 3.96 -6.21 -7.92
N ILE A 117 2.68 -6.56 -7.73
CA ILE A 117 2.11 -7.87 -8.02
C ILE A 117 1.50 -7.86 -9.41
#